data_AF-A0A411HPG4-F1
#
_entry.id   AF-A0A411HPG4-F1
#
_cell.length_a   1.000
_cell.length_b   1.000
_cell.length_c   1.000
_cell.angle_alpha   90.00
_cell.angle_beta   90.00
_cell.angle_gamma   90.00
#
_symmetry.space_group_name_H-M   'P 1'
#
loop_
_entity.id
_entity.type
_entity.pdbx_description
1 polymer ?
#
loop_
_entity_poly.entity_id
_entity_poly.type
_entity_poly.pdbx_seq_one_letter_code
_entity_poly.pdbx_strand_id
1 'polypeptide(L)'
;MNSYSLPISTETGAALAALRAGVSHIGVIGRANGLEGVFGCVLETKSGQIIEIRAQGDYLEYKFEVFSVGASITTTAQFEEMQVLSLVGPVQVLLLQTEDWLDPGVSCEGALGQNPIMQCRGQPGGAPSTAVAACTYFGGVELRDANGLTVTIATLAFPCAIHVSAVEKTGKIDRNAFCGIALGSA
;
A
#
# COMPACT_ATOMS: atom_id res chain seq x y z
N MET A 1 -9.57 -26.22 0.00
CA MET A 1 -9.37 -24.77 -0.08
C MET A 1 -8.10 -24.52 -0.89
N ASN A 2 -8.16 -23.67 -1.91
CA ASN A 2 -6.95 -23.25 -2.62
C ASN A 2 -6.29 -22.10 -1.85
N SER A 3 -4.98 -22.17 -1.65
CA SER A 3 -4.21 -21.13 -0.95
C SER A 3 -3.16 -20.56 -1.89
N TYR A 4 -3.11 -19.24 -1.99
CA TYR A 4 -2.17 -18.49 -2.83
C TYR A 4 -1.32 -17.59 -1.93
N SER A 5 -0.01 -17.57 -2.17
CA SER A 5 0.92 -16.70 -1.46
C SER A 5 1.68 -15.86 -2.48
N LEU A 6 1.50 -14.54 -2.42
CA LEU A 6 2.17 -13.60 -3.31
C LEU A 6 3.40 -13.01 -2.61
N PRO A 7 4.62 -13.49 -2.92
CA PRO A 7 5.83 -12.95 -2.33
C PRO A 7 6.12 -11.55 -2.86
N ILE A 8 6.89 -10.80 -2.08
CA ILE A 8 7.52 -9.56 -2.51
C ILE A 8 8.58 -9.87 -3.58
N SER A 9 8.58 -9.10 -4.67
CA SER A 9 9.59 -9.21 -5.72
C SER A 9 10.97 -8.76 -5.24
N THR A 10 12.05 -9.27 -5.84
CA THR A 10 13.42 -8.85 -5.53
C THR A 10 13.64 -7.35 -5.71
N GLU A 11 13.04 -6.77 -6.75
CA GLU A 11 13.09 -5.33 -7.04
C GLU A 11 12.45 -4.52 -5.90
N THR A 12 11.24 -4.91 -5.49
CA THR A 12 10.53 -4.29 -4.37
C THR A 12 11.31 -4.43 -3.07
N GLY A 13 11.91 -5.59 -2.81
CA GLY A 13 12.78 -5.81 -1.65
C GLY A 13 13.98 -4.87 -1.61
N ALA A 14 14.67 -4.70 -2.74
CA ALA A 14 15.82 -3.82 -2.86
C ALA A 14 15.43 -2.34 -2.69
N ALA A 15 14.33 -1.91 -3.32
CA ALA A 15 13.84 -0.54 -3.23
C ALA A 15 13.43 -0.17 -1.79
N LEU A 16 12.68 -1.05 -1.11
CA LEU A 16 12.28 -0.83 0.28
C LEU A 16 13.48 -0.85 1.24
N ALA A 17 14.51 -1.64 0.97
CA ALA A 17 15.72 -1.64 1.79
C ALA A 17 16.48 -0.31 1.74
N ALA A 18 16.43 0.43 0.62
CA ALA A 18 17.08 1.74 0.48
C ALA A 18 16.49 2.79 1.43
N LEU A 19 15.21 2.68 1.80
CA LEU A 19 14.54 3.60 2.73
C LEU A 19 15.15 3.59 4.14
N ARG A 20 15.89 2.53 4.51
CA ARG A 20 16.58 2.42 5.80
C ARG A 20 17.57 3.55 6.04
N ALA A 21 18.11 4.17 4.98
CA ALA A 21 19.01 5.32 5.08
C ALA A 21 18.33 6.58 5.64
N GLY A 22 17.00 6.61 5.71
CA GLY A 22 16.21 7.78 6.06
C GLY A 22 15.51 8.36 4.84
N VAL A 23 14.43 9.10 5.11
CA VAL A 23 13.61 9.78 4.10
C VAL A 23 13.66 11.28 4.38
N SER A 24 13.73 12.08 3.32
CA SER A 24 13.70 13.55 3.37
C SER A 24 12.37 14.12 2.89
N HIS A 25 11.75 13.49 1.89
CA HIS A 25 10.52 13.96 1.28
C HIS A 25 9.60 12.82 0.89
N ILE A 26 8.31 13.14 0.80
CA ILE A 26 7.27 12.28 0.25
C ILE A 26 6.44 13.07 -0.74
N GLY A 27 6.02 12.42 -1.81
CA GLY A 27 5.10 12.98 -2.79
C GLY A 27 4.06 11.96 -3.20
N VAL A 28 2.94 12.43 -3.73
CA VAL A 28 1.87 11.58 -4.25
C VAL A 28 1.88 11.59 -5.77
N ILE A 29 1.59 10.43 -6.36
CA ILE A 29 1.39 10.26 -7.80
C ILE A 29 -0.12 10.25 -8.04
N GLY A 30 -0.62 11.35 -8.57
CA GLY A 30 -2.03 11.52 -8.93
C GLY A 30 -2.32 10.95 -10.32
N ARG A 31 -3.40 10.16 -10.40
CA ARG A 31 -4.08 9.69 -11.63
C ARG A 31 -3.28 8.78 -12.54
N ALA A 32 -3.67 7.50 -12.57
CA ALA A 32 -3.43 6.63 -13.72
C ALA A 32 -4.71 6.55 -14.57
N ASN A 33 -4.61 6.76 -15.88
CA ASN A 33 -5.63 6.40 -16.87
C ASN A 33 -7.05 6.96 -16.64
N GLY A 34 -7.19 8.19 -16.12
CA GLY A 34 -8.50 8.84 -15.96
C GLY A 34 -9.36 8.30 -14.82
N LEU A 35 -8.80 7.45 -13.96
CA LEU A 35 -9.42 7.03 -12.71
C LEU A 35 -9.06 8.03 -11.59
N GLU A 36 -10.04 8.42 -10.77
CA GLU A 36 -9.81 9.24 -9.58
C GLU A 36 -9.20 8.37 -8.47
N GLY A 37 -8.02 8.75 -7.96
CA GLY A 37 -7.31 8.01 -6.90
C GLY A 37 -5.81 8.34 -6.85
N VAL A 38 -5.15 7.96 -5.74
CA VAL A 38 -3.69 7.99 -5.60
C VAL A 38 -3.17 6.60 -5.91
N PHE A 39 -2.45 6.45 -7.02
CA PHE A 39 -2.01 5.13 -7.52
C PHE A 39 -0.60 4.75 -7.00
N GLY A 40 0.11 5.74 -6.48
CA GLY A 40 1.43 5.56 -5.89
C GLY A 40 1.89 6.79 -5.11
N CYS A 41 3.00 6.63 -4.41
CA CYS A 41 3.72 7.70 -3.77
C CYS A 41 5.21 7.56 -4.06
N VAL A 42 5.91 8.68 -3.98
CA VAL A 42 7.37 8.72 -4.06
C VAL A 42 7.95 9.09 -2.71
N LEU A 43 9.06 8.49 -2.36
CA LEU A 43 9.87 8.81 -1.20
C LEU A 43 11.26 9.17 -1.66
N GLU A 44 11.74 10.35 -1.30
CA GLU A 44 13.14 10.69 -1.49
C GLU A 44 13.93 10.27 -0.25
N THR A 45 14.94 9.44 -0.45
CA THR A 45 15.87 9.04 0.60
C THR A 45 16.84 10.18 0.94
N LYS A 46 17.42 10.17 2.15
CA LYS A 46 18.46 11.14 2.51
C LYS A 46 19.74 11.05 1.65
N SER A 47 19.93 9.96 0.91
CA SER A 47 21.01 9.79 -0.07
C SER A 47 20.65 10.33 -1.46
N GLY A 48 19.44 10.86 -1.67
CA GLY A 48 18.97 11.43 -2.93
C GLY A 48 18.37 10.42 -3.91
N GLN A 49 18.19 9.16 -3.51
CA GLN A 49 17.47 8.17 -4.33
C GLN A 49 15.96 8.37 -4.19
N ILE A 50 15.23 8.27 -5.30
CA ILE A 50 13.76 8.32 -5.30
C ILE A 50 13.22 6.90 -5.39
N ILE A 51 12.34 6.57 -4.45
CA ILE A 51 11.66 5.28 -4.34
C ILE A 51 10.19 5.49 -4.63
N GLU A 52 9.68 4.88 -5.68
CA GLU A 52 8.25 4.82 -5.96
C GLU A 52 7.65 3.61 -5.26
N ILE A 53 6.52 3.80 -4.56
CA ILE A 53 5.69 2.75 -3.99
C ILE A 53 4.32 2.84 -4.64
N ARG A 54 3.78 1.72 -5.10
CA ARG A 54 2.51 1.64 -5.83
C ARG A 54 1.73 0.39 -5.48
N ALA A 55 0.45 0.41 -5.77
CA ALA A 55 -0.36 -0.81 -5.85
C ALA A 55 0.03 -1.56 -7.14
N GLN A 56 0.56 -2.78 -7.00
CA GLN A 56 1.04 -3.57 -8.13
C GLN A 56 -0.13 -4.29 -8.82
N GLY A 57 -0.57 -3.74 -9.95
CA GLY A 57 -1.62 -4.34 -10.80
C GLY A 57 -1.13 -5.49 -11.68
N ASP A 58 0.18 -5.63 -11.90
CA ASP A 58 0.72 -6.65 -12.82
C ASP A 58 0.53 -8.10 -12.31
N TYR A 59 0.31 -8.25 -10.99
CA TYR A 59 -0.07 -9.52 -10.35
C TYR A 59 -1.57 -9.61 -10.09
N LEU A 60 -2.39 -9.04 -10.97
CA LEU A 60 -3.82 -9.35 -11.04
C LEU A 60 -3.97 -10.86 -11.29
N GLU A 61 -4.03 -11.65 -10.23
CA GLU A 61 -4.79 -12.88 -10.29
C GLU A 61 -6.23 -12.44 -10.52
N TYR A 62 -6.68 -12.58 -11.77
CA TYR A 62 -8.02 -12.26 -12.29
C TYR A 62 -9.20 -12.74 -11.42
N LYS A 63 -8.93 -13.57 -10.39
CA LYS A 63 -9.91 -14.15 -9.48
C LYS A 63 -10.05 -13.43 -8.15
N PHE A 64 -9.13 -12.56 -7.74
CA PHE A 64 -9.14 -11.98 -6.40
C PHE A 64 -9.06 -10.47 -6.33
N GLU A 65 -8.88 -9.72 -7.44
CA GLU A 65 -8.70 -8.24 -7.42
C GLU A 65 -7.72 -7.74 -6.33
N VAL A 66 -6.69 -8.53 -6.04
CA VAL A 66 -5.67 -8.26 -5.02
C VAL A 66 -4.61 -7.33 -5.58
N PHE A 67 -4.18 -6.35 -4.79
CA PHE A 67 -3.11 -5.42 -5.15
C PHE A 67 -2.00 -5.50 -4.11
N SER A 68 -0.93 -6.25 -4.41
CA SER A 68 0.26 -6.27 -3.55
C SER A 68 0.99 -4.94 -3.61
N VAL A 69 1.74 -4.61 -2.55
CA VAL A 69 2.64 -3.46 -2.57
C VAL A 69 3.78 -3.73 -3.54
N GLY A 70 3.99 -2.82 -4.48
CA GLY A 70 5.16 -2.77 -5.36
C GLY A 70 6.03 -1.57 -5.02
N ALA A 71 7.33 -1.72 -5.17
CA ALA A 71 8.27 -0.61 -5.06
C ALA A 71 9.42 -0.72 -6.08
N SER A 72 9.92 0.43 -6.53
CA SER A 72 11.03 0.53 -7.48
C SER A 72 11.87 1.79 -7.24
N ILE A 73 13.18 1.70 -7.45
CA ILE A 73 14.05 2.88 -7.49
C ILE A 73 13.87 3.54 -8.86
N THR A 74 13.63 4.85 -8.89
CA THR A 74 13.37 5.59 -10.12
C THR A 74 14.07 6.94 -10.12
N THR A 75 14.24 7.53 -11.30
CA THR A 75 14.74 8.90 -11.49
C THR A 75 13.75 9.77 -12.25
N THR A 76 12.60 9.20 -12.67
CA THR A 76 11.68 9.80 -13.64
C THR A 76 10.25 9.92 -13.13
N ALA A 77 10.00 9.69 -11.83
CA ALA A 77 8.65 9.76 -11.30
C ALA A 77 8.06 11.17 -11.46
N GLN A 78 6.87 11.25 -12.06
CA GLN A 78 6.07 12.45 -12.09
C GLN A 78 5.17 12.45 -10.85
N PHE A 79 5.34 13.46 -10.00
CA PHE A 79 4.55 13.66 -8.79
C PHE A 79 3.93 15.06 -8.83
N GLU A 80 2.77 15.21 -8.20
CA GLU A 80 2.05 16.49 -8.19
C GLU A 80 2.76 17.51 -7.29
N GLU A 81 3.17 17.08 -6.10
CA GLU A 81 3.88 17.89 -5.12
C GLU A 81 4.72 17.01 -4.19
N MET A 82 5.89 17.52 -3.77
CA MET A 82 6.73 16.92 -2.74
C MET A 82 6.62 17.70 -1.45
N GLN A 83 6.35 17.00 -0.35
CA GLN A 83 6.31 17.54 0.98
C GLN A 83 7.50 17.02 1.79
N VAL A 84 7.99 17.85 2.72
CA VAL A 84 9.07 17.46 3.63
C VAL A 84 8.55 16.38 4.58
N LEU A 85 9.27 15.26 4.62
CA LEU A 85 9.05 14.14 5.53
C LEU A 85 10.42 13.67 6.03
N SER A 86 10.84 14.13 7.20
CA SER A 86 12.17 13.83 7.74
C SER A 86 12.14 12.60 8.65
N LEU A 87 12.22 11.40 8.05
CA LEU A 87 12.46 10.18 8.81
C LEU A 87 13.97 10.02 9.05
N VAL A 88 14.37 9.96 10.33
CA VAL A 88 15.78 9.83 10.71
C VAL A 88 16.24 8.37 10.60
N GLY A 89 17.30 8.14 9.83
CA GLY A 89 17.94 6.84 9.72
C GLY A 89 18.59 6.37 11.04
N PRO A 90 18.61 5.05 11.33
CA PRO A 90 18.07 3.98 10.50
C PRO A 90 16.54 3.89 10.62
N VAL A 91 15.85 3.91 9.47
CA VAL A 91 14.40 3.69 9.40
C VAL A 91 14.12 2.19 9.42
N GLN A 92 13.26 1.76 10.33
CA GLN A 92 12.71 0.41 10.31
C GLN A 92 11.66 0.32 9.20
N VAL A 93 11.75 -0.72 8.38
CA VAL A 93 10.82 -0.98 7.27
C VAL A 93 10.12 -2.30 7.56
N LEU A 94 8.81 -2.25 7.78
CA LEU A 94 7.97 -3.38 8.15
C LEU A 94 6.95 -3.64 7.04
N LEU A 95 6.89 -4.88 6.54
CA LEU A 95 5.87 -5.26 5.57
C LEU A 95 4.54 -5.57 6.27
N LEU A 96 3.45 -5.06 5.72
CA LEU A 96 2.10 -5.28 6.23
C LEU A 96 1.47 -6.44 5.47
N GLN A 97 1.33 -7.57 6.17
CA GLN A 97 0.71 -8.77 5.62
C GLN A 97 -0.82 -8.62 5.61
N THR A 98 -1.42 -8.99 4.48
CA THR A 98 -2.86 -8.96 4.23
C THR A 98 -3.30 -10.36 3.80
N GLU A 99 -4.53 -10.71 4.14
CA GLU A 99 -5.19 -11.92 3.69
C GLU A 99 -6.59 -11.57 3.19
N ASP A 100 -6.89 -11.99 1.96
CA ASP A 100 -8.22 -11.90 1.36
C ASP A 100 -8.69 -13.30 0.98
N TRP A 101 -9.99 -13.56 1.10
CA TRP A 101 -10.56 -14.86 0.78
C TRP A 101 -11.93 -14.76 0.13
N LEU A 102 -12.32 -15.86 -0.51
CA LEU A 102 -13.62 -16.04 -1.13
C LEU A 102 -14.42 -17.04 -0.29
N ASP A 103 -15.46 -16.59 0.42
CA ASP A 103 -16.42 -17.44 1.13
C ASP A 103 -17.87 -17.06 0.76
N PRO A 104 -18.64 -17.92 0.08
CA PRO A 104 -20.03 -17.62 -0.28
C PRO A 104 -20.99 -17.50 0.90
N GLY A 105 -20.61 -17.96 2.09
CA GLY A 105 -21.39 -17.83 3.31
C GLY A 105 -21.18 -16.52 4.07
N VAL A 106 -20.19 -15.69 3.69
CA VAL A 106 -19.84 -14.44 4.37
C VAL A 106 -20.25 -13.24 3.52
N SER A 107 -21.00 -12.31 4.12
CA SER A 107 -21.31 -11.04 3.45
C SER A 107 -20.04 -10.22 3.26
N CYS A 108 -19.74 -9.84 2.01
CA CYS A 108 -18.59 -9.01 1.70
C CYS A 108 -18.90 -7.54 1.97
N GLU A 109 -18.01 -6.86 2.70
CA GLU A 109 -17.98 -5.40 2.72
C GLU A 109 -17.13 -4.91 1.53
N GLY A 110 -17.78 -4.50 0.43
CA GLY A 110 -17.10 -3.86 -0.70
C GLY A 110 -16.69 -4.77 -1.85
N ALA A 111 -17.53 -5.74 -2.24
CA ALA A 111 -17.32 -6.53 -3.46
C ALA A 111 -17.41 -5.64 -4.71
N LEU A 112 -16.38 -5.67 -5.56
CA LEU A 112 -16.39 -5.08 -6.89
C LEU A 112 -16.06 -6.18 -7.92
N GLY A 113 -16.67 -6.08 -9.11
CA GLY A 113 -16.40 -6.95 -10.25
C GLY A 113 -17.55 -7.89 -10.64
N GLN A 114 -17.89 -7.90 -11.94
CA GLN A 114 -18.96 -8.71 -12.53
C GLN A 114 -18.55 -10.18 -12.73
N ASN A 115 -18.64 -10.97 -11.66
CA ASN A 115 -18.70 -12.43 -11.51
C ASN A 115 -18.52 -12.72 -10.00
N PRO A 116 -18.78 -13.93 -9.43
CA PRO A 116 -18.73 -14.12 -7.97
C PRO A 116 -17.29 -14.16 -7.44
N ILE A 117 -16.56 -13.05 -7.60
CA ILE A 117 -15.33 -12.73 -6.92
C ILE A 117 -15.75 -11.84 -5.75
N MET A 118 -15.96 -12.50 -4.62
CA MET A 118 -16.31 -11.89 -3.34
C MET A 118 -15.02 -11.76 -2.55
N GLN A 119 -14.44 -10.55 -2.52
CA GLN A 119 -13.32 -10.23 -1.64
C GLN A 119 -13.83 -10.06 -0.21
N CYS A 120 -13.45 -10.96 0.69
CA CYS A 120 -13.60 -10.77 2.12
C CYS A 120 -12.25 -10.37 2.71
N ARG A 121 -12.25 -9.31 3.54
CA ARG A 121 -11.04 -8.82 4.23
C ARG A 121 -10.99 -9.33 5.66
N GLY A 122 -9.80 -9.65 6.15
CA GLY A 122 -9.57 -9.77 7.60
C GLY A 122 -8.12 -9.99 8.00
N GLN A 123 -7.91 -10.41 9.25
CA GLN A 123 -6.58 -10.63 9.78
C GLN A 123 -5.92 -11.85 9.10
N PRO A 124 -4.59 -11.83 8.87
CA PRO A 124 -3.86 -12.98 8.37
C PRO A 124 -4.13 -14.26 9.20
N GLY A 125 -4.39 -15.37 8.52
CA GLY A 125 -4.78 -16.64 9.12
C GLY A 125 -6.24 -16.70 9.60
N GLY A 126 -7.04 -15.68 9.28
CA GLY A 126 -8.44 -15.54 9.68
C GLY A 126 -9.45 -16.16 8.72
N ALA A 127 -9.00 -16.66 7.56
CA ALA A 127 -9.88 -17.28 6.58
C ALA A 127 -10.68 -18.45 7.18
N PRO A 128 -12.02 -18.46 7.04
CA PRO A 128 -12.87 -19.51 7.58
C PRO A 128 -12.65 -20.83 6.84
N SER A 129 -12.88 -21.96 7.52
CA SER A 129 -12.75 -23.30 6.90
C SER A 129 -13.71 -23.52 5.71
N THR A 130 -14.76 -22.71 5.61
CA THR A 130 -15.75 -22.69 4.51
C THR A 130 -15.30 -21.89 3.29
N ALA A 131 -14.21 -21.12 3.39
CA ALA A 131 -13.67 -20.39 2.25
C ALA A 131 -13.26 -21.34 1.12
N VAL A 132 -13.61 -20.97 -0.11
CA VAL A 132 -13.25 -21.74 -1.30
C VAL A 132 -11.81 -21.46 -1.72
N ALA A 133 -11.31 -20.26 -1.43
CA ALA A 133 -9.92 -19.89 -1.63
C ALA A 133 -9.47 -18.73 -0.73
N ALA A 134 -8.16 -18.68 -0.45
CA ALA A 134 -7.51 -17.63 0.32
C ALA A 134 -6.22 -17.17 -0.39
N CYS A 135 -5.95 -15.87 -0.36
CA CYS A 135 -4.76 -15.24 -0.91
C CYS A 135 -4.08 -14.40 0.18
N THR A 136 -2.80 -14.69 0.44
CA THR A 136 -1.96 -13.97 1.39
C THR A 136 -0.89 -13.19 0.63
N TYR A 137 -0.75 -11.91 0.95
CA TYR A 137 0.16 -11.00 0.26
C TYR A 137 0.62 -9.88 1.17
N PHE A 138 1.61 -9.10 0.74
CA PHE A 138 1.97 -7.86 1.42
C PHE A 138 1.20 -6.71 0.80
N GLY A 139 0.20 -6.19 1.53
CA GLY A 139 -0.64 -5.08 1.09
C GLY A 139 -0.09 -3.72 1.51
N GLY A 140 1.10 -3.63 2.09
CA GLY A 140 1.64 -2.33 2.48
C GLY A 140 3.00 -2.40 3.14
N VAL A 141 3.47 -1.23 3.53
CA VAL A 141 4.70 -1.03 4.27
C VAL A 141 4.47 0.01 5.36
N GLU A 142 5.12 -0.19 6.49
CA GLU A 142 5.21 0.77 7.58
C GLU A 142 6.68 1.13 7.81
N LEU A 143 6.94 2.43 7.85
CA LEU A 143 8.24 3.03 8.10
C LEU A 143 8.23 3.61 9.51
N ARG A 144 9.22 3.27 10.34
CA ARG A 144 9.38 3.84 11.67
C ARG A 144 10.77 4.43 11.84
N ASP A 145 10.85 5.67 12.27
CA ASP A 145 12.13 6.27 12.64
C ASP A 145 12.42 6.10 14.14
N ALA A 146 13.64 6.46 14.55
CA ALA A 146 14.07 6.38 15.94
C ALA A 146 13.35 7.35 16.89
N ASN A 147 12.76 8.42 16.35
CA ASN A 147 12.03 9.43 17.11
C ASN A 147 10.56 9.04 17.34
N GLY A 148 10.10 7.94 16.75
CA GLY A 148 8.74 7.44 16.88
C GLY A 148 7.77 8.03 15.86
N LEU A 149 8.26 8.66 14.79
CA LEU A 149 7.46 8.98 13.62
C LEU A 149 7.23 7.70 12.82
N THR A 150 5.95 7.41 12.55
CA THR A 150 5.52 6.24 11.78
C THR A 150 4.85 6.72 10.50
N VAL A 151 5.18 6.10 9.36
CA VAL A 151 4.52 6.34 8.08
C VAL A 151 4.00 5.01 7.55
N THR A 152 2.71 4.91 7.33
CA THR A 152 2.05 3.73 6.79
C THR A 152 1.62 4.01 5.35
N ILE A 153 2.02 3.11 4.45
CA ILE A 153 1.62 3.12 3.05
C ILE A 153 0.96 1.77 2.77
N ALA A 154 -0.34 1.76 2.53
CA ALA A 154 -1.11 0.53 2.31
C ALA A 154 -1.83 0.60 0.96
N THR A 155 -1.87 -0.50 0.23
CA THR A 155 -2.73 -0.65 -0.94
C THR A 155 -4.18 -0.70 -0.48
N LEU A 156 -5.03 -0.08 -1.27
CA LEU A 156 -6.47 -0.16 -1.13
C LEU A 156 -6.99 -1.14 -2.19
N ALA A 157 -8.13 -1.78 -1.90
CA ALA A 157 -8.90 -2.41 -2.97
C ALA A 157 -9.40 -1.35 -3.96
N PHE A 158 -10.09 -1.80 -5.01
CA PHE A 158 -10.50 -0.95 -6.11
C PHE A 158 -11.06 0.44 -5.67
N PRO A 159 -10.68 1.52 -6.39
CA PRO A 159 -9.77 1.55 -7.54
C PRO A 159 -8.33 1.35 -7.05
N CYS A 160 -7.55 0.46 -7.69
CA CYS A 160 -6.16 0.11 -7.38
C CYS A 160 -5.34 1.33 -6.92
N ALA A 161 -5.32 1.59 -5.61
CA ALA A 161 -4.83 2.85 -5.04
C ALA A 161 -3.97 2.55 -3.82
N ILE A 162 -3.32 3.59 -3.31
CA ILE A 162 -2.63 3.54 -2.03
C ILE A 162 -3.23 4.56 -1.07
N HIS A 163 -3.25 4.17 0.19
CA HIS A 163 -3.46 5.01 1.34
C HIS A 163 -2.10 5.34 1.96
N VAL A 164 -1.88 6.61 2.27
CA VAL A 164 -0.68 7.07 2.96
C VAL A 164 -1.10 7.79 4.24
N SER A 165 -0.50 7.42 5.36
CA SER A 165 -0.68 8.14 6.63
C SER A 165 0.66 8.27 7.35
N ALA A 166 0.81 9.37 8.08
CA ALA A 166 1.93 9.58 9.00
C ALA A 166 1.35 9.81 10.39
N VAL A 167 1.98 9.25 11.44
CA VAL A 167 1.60 9.44 12.85
C VAL A 167 2.85 9.66 13.71
N GLU A 168 2.88 10.71 14.53
CA GLU A 168 3.91 10.95 15.54
C GLU A 168 3.44 10.41 16.91
N LYS A 169 4.35 9.81 17.68
CA LYS A 169 4.10 9.17 18.98
C LYS A 169 3.51 10.09 20.05
N THR A 170 3.55 11.41 19.86
CA THR A 170 3.00 12.44 20.78
C THR A 170 1.47 12.61 20.67
N GLY A 171 0.81 11.86 19.78
CA GLY A 171 -0.65 11.92 19.64
C GLY A 171 -1.17 13.15 18.88
N LYS A 172 -0.28 13.96 18.30
CA LYS A 172 -0.64 14.95 17.28
C LYS A 172 -0.13 14.49 15.92
N ILE A 173 -1.03 13.94 15.10
CA ILE A 173 -1.08 14.26 13.66
C ILE A 173 -2.55 14.50 13.33
N ASP A 174 -2.89 15.71 12.88
CA ASP A 174 -4.26 16.10 12.55
C ASP A 174 -4.37 16.74 11.17
N ARG A 175 -5.16 16.07 10.32
CA ARG A 175 -6.14 16.60 9.34
C ARG A 175 -5.83 17.04 7.92
N ASN A 176 -4.68 16.69 7.35
CA ASN A 176 -4.60 16.45 5.89
C ASN A 176 -4.00 15.06 5.65
N ALA A 177 -4.61 14.05 6.28
CA ALA A 177 -4.36 12.65 6.00
C ALA A 177 -4.36 12.45 4.48
N PHE A 178 -3.32 11.83 3.91
CA PHE A 178 -3.26 11.56 2.48
C PHE A 178 -4.29 10.48 2.13
N CYS A 179 -5.54 10.92 2.03
CA CYS A 179 -6.64 10.22 1.39
C CYS A 179 -6.48 10.41 -0.12
N GLY A 180 -6.01 9.36 -0.80
CA GLY A 180 -6.40 9.13 -2.18
C GLY A 180 -7.86 8.72 -2.28
N ILE A 181 -8.76 9.54 -1.76
CA ILE A 181 -10.20 9.52 -2.07
C ILE A 181 -10.59 10.99 -2.24
N ALA A 182 -10.52 11.48 -3.47
CA ALA A 182 -11.36 12.61 -3.85
C ALA A 182 -12.80 12.08 -3.86
N LEU A 183 -13.52 12.25 -2.76
CA LEU A 183 -14.98 12.25 -2.77
C LEU A 183 -15.43 13.50 -2.02
N GLY A 184 -15.78 14.51 -2.81
CA GLY A 184 -16.61 15.63 -2.39
C GLY A 184 -15.91 16.97 -2.28
N SER A 185 -15.91 17.74 -3.36
CA SER A 185 -16.09 19.19 -3.26
C SER A 185 -17.47 19.54 -3.81
N ALA A 186 -18.31 20.04 -2.89
CA ALA A 186 -19.50 20.90 -3.05
C ALA A 186 -20.44 20.68 -4.24
#